data_AF-A0A9X0SQ79-F1
#
_entry.id   AF-A0A9X0SQ79-F1
#
_cell.length_a   1.000
_cell.length_b   1.000
_cell.length_c   1.000
_cell.angle_alpha   90.00
_cell.angle_beta   90.00
_cell.angle_gamma   90.00
#
_symmetry.space_group_name_H-M   'P 1'
#
loop_
_entity.id
_entity.type
_entity.pdbx_description
1 polymer ?
#
loop_
_entity_poly.entity_id
_entity_poly.type
_entity_poly.pdbx_seq_one_letter_code
_entity_poly.pdbx_strand_id
1 'polypeptide(L)'
;MHNLYILPLLIAFALIGLHFLTSQKRVMEKPFMNDWSNTLHILSFAVPFKWFIQTDSNDKKVKDINRLIMEANVSKKMNYRVFTTLQIAILMMSLVVFFILVMLMDNITFLVSLLFNIDLTETMKSPDGVIKFKFIVGAILLLLCLVPKFWLKRKAKKNKFSFLKDLPILQLFIILMLRSKRPINEVLYSLAKTKTRYKSIFEVGYRIYVRDKKEGFRYLEESFAGTKFMDTIRILSEFNEYSREDGIQSLENNMQEIIEHTNNLKRSKDLSNLVYSQASLFIPFLAVILLGLIPIAMYGSSLLDSPAGP
;
A
#
# COMPACT_ATOMS: atom_id res chain seq x y z
N MET A 1 -9.00 -40.92 0.31
CA MET A 1 -9.98 -41.15 -0.79
C MET A 1 -11.45 -40.81 -0.46
N HIS A 2 -11.84 -40.44 0.76
CA HIS A 2 -13.27 -40.33 1.14
C HIS A 2 -13.92 -38.92 1.04
N ASN A 3 -13.27 -37.89 0.50
CA ASN A 3 -13.86 -36.53 0.44
C ASN A 3 -13.93 -35.90 -0.96
N LEU A 4 -13.51 -36.61 -2.01
CA LEU A 4 -13.50 -36.09 -3.39
C LEU A 4 -14.92 -35.81 -3.94
N TYR A 5 -15.96 -36.50 -3.45
CA TYR A 5 -17.34 -36.26 -3.84
C TYR A 5 -17.90 -34.92 -3.32
N ILE A 6 -17.23 -34.27 -2.35
CA ILE A 6 -17.64 -32.97 -1.79
C ILE A 6 -17.14 -31.83 -2.69
N LEU A 7 -16.12 -32.07 -3.53
CA LEU A 7 -15.51 -31.05 -4.38
C LEU A 7 -16.51 -30.45 -5.40
N PRO A 8 -17.32 -31.22 -6.15
CA PRO A 8 -18.35 -30.66 -7.03
C PRO A 8 -19.39 -29.84 -6.27
N LEU A 9 -19.72 -30.24 -5.03
CA LEU A 9 -20.70 -29.55 -4.19
C LEU A 9 -20.17 -28.21 -3.68
N LEU A 10 -18.88 -28.14 -3.33
CA LEU A 10 -18.17 -26.90 -3.00
C LEU A 10 -18.03 -25.96 -4.19
N ILE A 11 -17.70 -26.50 -5.38
CA ILE A 11 -17.65 -25.71 -6.62
C ILE A 11 -19.05 -25.16 -6.95
N ALA A 12 -20.09 -25.98 -6.81
CA ALA A 12 -21.47 -25.53 -6.99
C ALA A 12 -21.84 -24.43 -5.99
N PHE A 13 -21.47 -24.57 -4.70
CA PHE A 13 -21.70 -23.54 -3.69
C PHE A 13 -20.94 -22.24 -4.00
N ALA A 14 -19.70 -22.33 -4.47
CA ALA A 14 -18.90 -21.18 -4.88
C ALA A 14 -19.50 -20.48 -6.12
N LEU A 15 -19.98 -21.25 -7.10
CA LEU A 15 -20.66 -20.73 -8.28
C LEU A 15 -22.00 -20.07 -7.92
N ILE A 16 -22.78 -20.66 -7.02
CA ILE A 16 -24.02 -20.08 -6.50
C ILE A 16 -23.72 -18.79 -5.74
N GLY A 17 -22.70 -18.76 -4.89
CA GLY A 17 -22.26 -17.55 -4.19
C GLY A 17 -21.80 -16.44 -5.15
N LEU A 18 -21.06 -16.81 -6.19
CA LEU A 18 -20.62 -15.88 -7.23
C LEU A 18 -21.79 -15.38 -8.10
N HIS A 19 -22.77 -16.24 -8.38
CA HIS A 19 -24.00 -15.86 -9.07
C HIS A 19 -24.85 -14.91 -8.21
N PHE A 20 -25.00 -15.19 -6.91
CA PHE A 20 -25.70 -14.33 -5.97
C PHE A 20 -25.04 -12.94 -5.90
N LEU A 21 -23.71 -12.88 -5.79
CA LEU A 21 -22.94 -11.62 -5.80
C LEU A 21 -23.11 -10.82 -7.10
N THR A 22 -23.20 -11.50 -8.24
CA THR A 22 -23.38 -10.85 -9.55
C THR A 22 -24.83 -10.43 -9.81
N SER A 23 -25.81 -11.13 -9.22
CA SER A 23 -27.24 -10.81 -9.32
C SER A 23 -27.65 -9.58 -8.51
N GLN A 24 -26.90 -9.24 -7.46
CA GLN A 24 -27.14 -8.04 -6.65
C GLN A 24 -26.61 -6.74 -7.28
N LYS A 25 -26.14 -6.76 -8.54
CA LYS A 25 -25.65 -5.57 -9.24
C LYS A 25 -26.77 -4.54 -9.41
N ARG A 26 -26.82 -3.58 -8.50
CA ARG A 26 -27.61 -2.34 -8.67
C ARG A 26 -26.90 -1.44 -9.67
N VAL A 27 -27.67 -0.79 -10.55
CA VAL A 27 -27.16 0.27 -11.42
C VAL A 27 -26.71 1.41 -10.50
N MET A 28 -25.41 1.58 -10.34
CA MET A 28 -24.81 2.68 -9.58
C MET A 28 -23.96 3.53 -10.51
N GLU A 29 -23.82 4.81 -10.17
CA GLU A 29 -22.85 5.69 -10.82
C GLU A 29 -21.45 5.07 -10.76
N LYS A 30 -20.65 5.33 -11.81
CA LYS A 30 -19.26 4.87 -11.94
C LYS A 30 -18.31 5.99 -11.54
N PRO A 31 -17.97 6.14 -10.24
CA PRO A 31 -17.13 7.25 -9.76
C PRO A 31 -15.66 7.13 -10.15
N PHE A 32 -15.21 5.96 -10.63
CA PHE A 32 -13.80 5.72 -10.97
C PHE A 32 -13.60 5.55 -12.47
N MET A 33 -12.40 5.92 -12.95
CA MET A 33 -12.04 5.78 -14.37
C MET A 33 -11.88 4.32 -14.83
N ASN A 34 -11.72 3.37 -13.89
CA ASN A 34 -11.42 1.97 -14.19
C ASN A 34 -12.64 1.08 -13.90
N ASP A 35 -13.00 0.21 -14.84
CA ASP A 35 -14.13 -0.72 -14.68
C ASP A 35 -13.94 -1.72 -13.53
N TRP A 36 -12.71 -2.17 -13.27
CA TRP A 36 -12.41 -3.04 -12.12
C TRP A 36 -12.70 -2.34 -10.78
N SER A 37 -12.30 -1.08 -10.65
CA SER A 37 -12.57 -0.27 -9.46
C SER A 37 -14.05 -0.01 -9.26
N ASN A 38 -14.78 0.23 -10.34
CA ASN A 38 -16.25 0.38 -10.30
C ASN A 38 -16.92 -0.94 -9.92
N THR A 39 -16.41 -2.07 -10.39
CA THR A 39 -16.92 -3.40 -10.01
C THR A 39 -16.72 -3.67 -8.52
N LEU A 40 -15.53 -3.39 -7.99
CA LEU A 40 -15.25 -3.47 -6.54
C LEU A 40 -16.12 -2.48 -5.75
N HIS A 41 -16.37 -1.29 -6.29
CA HIS A 41 -17.26 -0.31 -5.66
C HIS A 41 -18.69 -0.84 -5.54
N ILE A 42 -19.23 -1.43 -6.60
CA ILE A 42 -20.57 -2.05 -6.58
C ILE A 42 -20.61 -3.22 -5.60
N LEU A 43 -19.60 -4.10 -5.64
CA LEU A 43 -19.49 -5.25 -4.73
C LEU A 43 -19.42 -4.83 -3.26
N SER A 44 -18.85 -3.66 -2.97
CA SER A 44 -18.77 -3.14 -1.60
C SER A 44 -20.13 -2.94 -0.92
N PHE A 45 -21.21 -2.79 -1.70
CA PHE A 45 -22.57 -2.64 -1.17
C PHE A 45 -23.31 -3.97 -1.03
N ALA A 46 -22.79 -5.04 -1.62
CA ALA A 46 -23.34 -6.39 -1.54
C ALA A 46 -22.86 -7.12 -0.26
N VAL A 47 -23.63 -8.12 0.16
CA VAL A 47 -23.25 -9.05 1.25
C VAL A 47 -22.27 -10.09 0.69
N PRO A 48 -21.18 -10.46 1.41
CA PRO A 48 -20.85 -10.10 2.79
C PRO A 48 -19.98 -8.84 2.93
N PHE A 49 -19.53 -8.23 1.82
CA PHE A 49 -18.60 -7.09 1.85
C PHE A 49 -19.10 -5.91 2.68
N LYS A 50 -20.40 -5.61 2.60
CA LYS A 50 -21.04 -4.54 3.38
C LYS A 50 -20.82 -4.67 4.89
N TRP A 51 -20.74 -5.89 5.44
CA TRP A 51 -20.59 -6.14 6.87
C TRP A 51 -19.23 -5.71 7.43
N PHE A 52 -18.21 -5.67 6.59
CA PHE A 52 -16.84 -5.38 6.99
C PHE A 52 -16.42 -3.93 6.70
N ILE A 53 -17.30 -3.14 6.08
CA ILE A 53 -17.03 -1.76 5.66
C ILE A 53 -17.66 -0.80 6.65
N GLN A 54 -16.84 -0.04 7.35
CA GLN A 54 -17.31 1.04 8.22
C GLN A 54 -17.96 2.15 7.39
N THR A 55 -19.13 2.61 7.84
CA THR A 55 -19.90 3.68 7.20
C THR A 55 -19.56 5.07 7.74
N ASP A 56 -18.92 5.17 8.90
CA ASP A 56 -18.52 6.45 9.48
C ASP A 56 -17.25 7.00 8.81
N SER A 57 -17.39 8.12 8.10
CA SER A 57 -16.27 8.84 7.47
C SER A 57 -15.31 9.47 8.47
N ASN A 58 -15.72 9.67 9.72
CA ASN A 58 -14.91 10.31 10.74
C ASN A 58 -13.98 9.36 11.52
N ASP A 59 -14.13 8.04 11.34
CA ASP A 59 -13.29 7.04 11.96
C ASP A 59 -11.81 7.23 11.56
N LYS A 60 -10.91 7.16 12.55
CA LYS A 60 -9.46 7.23 12.38
C LYS A 60 -8.95 6.24 11.33
N LYS A 61 -9.48 5.01 11.29
CA LYS A 61 -9.06 3.97 10.34
C LYS A 61 -9.42 4.34 8.90
N VAL A 62 -10.61 4.93 8.69
CA VAL A 62 -11.07 5.40 7.37
C VAL A 62 -10.22 6.57 6.91
N LYS A 63 -9.96 7.53 7.79
CA LYS A 63 -9.07 8.68 7.53
C LYS A 63 -7.65 8.24 7.17
N ASP A 64 -7.07 7.31 7.93
CA ASP A 64 -5.71 6.82 7.67
C ASP A 64 -5.57 6.12 6.33
N ILE A 65 -6.54 5.28 5.94
CA ILE A 65 -6.52 4.59 4.65
C ILE A 65 -6.77 5.56 3.50
N ASN A 66 -7.72 6.49 3.63
CA ASN A 66 -7.94 7.51 2.61
C ASN A 66 -6.71 8.42 2.45
N ARG A 67 -6.04 8.80 3.54
CA ARG A 67 -4.77 9.51 3.49
C ARG A 67 -3.71 8.70 2.74
N LEU A 68 -3.54 7.40 3.03
CA LEU A 68 -2.61 6.54 2.30
C LEU A 68 -2.93 6.42 0.81
N ILE A 69 -4.21 6.37 0.45
CA ILE A 69 -4.70 6.36 -0.94
C ILE A 69 -4.36 7.67 -1.67
N MET A 70 -4.54 8.80 -0.99
CA MET A 70 -4.16 10.12 -1.50
C MET A 70 -2.64 10.23 -1.65
N GLU A 71 -1.88 9.84 -0.63
CA GLU A 71 -0.41 9.81 -0.67
C GLU A 71 0.12 8.89 -1.77
N ALA A 72 -0.57 7.79 -2.08
CA ALA A 72 -0.24 6.90 -3.19
C ALA A 72 -0.69 7.39 -4.57
N ASN A 73 -1.36 8.55 -4.65
CA ASN A 73 -1.94 9.15 -5.87
C ASN A 73 -2.82 8.17 -6.65
N VAL A 74 -3.67 7.43 -5.93
CA VAL A 74 -4.63 6.46 -6.50
C VAL A 74 -6.08 6.80 -6.17
N SER A 75 -6.34 8.01 -5.67
CA SER A 75 -7.70 8.49 -5.35
C SER A 75 -8.67 8.42 -6.54
N LYS A 76 -8.18 8.61 -7.78
CA LYS A 76 -8.98 8.43 -9.01
C LYS A 76 -9.39 6.99 -9.31
N LYS A 77 -8.79 6.01 -8.63
CA LYS A 77 -8.99 4.56 -8.84
C LYS A 77 -9.57 3.84 -7.63
N MET A 78 -9.44 4.39 -6.43
CA MET A 78 -9.89 3.71 -5.21
C MET A 78 -10.20 4.71 -4.11
N ASN A 79 -11.19 4.37 -3.29
CA ASN A 79 -11.47 4.98 -1.99
C ASN A 79 -11.35 3.88 -0.90
N TYR A 80 -11.49 4.24 0.38
CA TYR A 80 -11.49 3.28 1.49
C TYR A 80 -12.41 2.07 1.22
N ARG A 81 -13.62 2.31 0.70
CA ARG A 81 -14.63 1.29 0.44
C ARG A 81 -14.17 0.27 -0.61
N VAL A 82 -13.63 0.73 -1.74
CA VAL A 82 -13.02 -0.13 -2.77
C VAL A 82 -11.81 -0.89 -2.23
N PHE A 83 -10.96 -0.23 -1.45
CA PHE A 83 -9.77 -0.85 -0.87
C PHE A 83 -10.12 -1.98 0.10
N THR A 84 -11.04 -1.74 1.03
CA THR A 84 -11.51 -2.73 2.00
C THR A 84 -12.20 -3.90 1.29
N THR A 85 -12.99 -3.62 0.24
CA THR A 85 -13.61 -4.67 -0.59
C THR A 85 -12.57 -5.56 -1.26
N LEU A 86 -11.48 -4.99 -1.78
CA LEU A 86 -10.37 -5.77 -2.35
C LEU A 86 -9.71 -6.67 -1.30
N GLN A 87 -9.49 -6.17 -0.08
CA GLN A 87 -8.92 -6.97 1.01
C GLN A 87 -9.80 -8.16 1.38
N ILE A 88 -11.11 -7.93 1.51
CA ILE A 88 -12.08 -8.98 1.83
C ILE A 88 -12.18 -9.99 0.68
N ALA A 89 -12.15 -9.52 -0.58
CA ALA A 89 -12.21 -10.40 -1.74
C ALA A 89 -11.00 -11.35 -1.78
N ILE A 90 -9.80 -10.84 -1.47
CA ILE A 90 -8.59 -11.65 -1.36
C ILE A 90 -8.71 -12.63 -0.19
N LEU A 91 -9.22 -12.20 0.96
CA LEU A 91 -9.43 -13.09 2.11
C LEU A 91 -10.39 -14.24 1.76
N MET A 92 -11.53 -13.94 1.14
CA MET A 92 -12.51 -14.94 0.70
C MET A 92 -11.89 -15.91 -0.32
N MET A 93 -11.14 -15.39 -1.29
CA MET A 93 -10.44 -16.22 -2.27
C MET A 93 -9.40 -17.13 -1.59
N SER A 94 -8.63 -16.61 -0.63
CA SER A 94 -7.68 -17.40 0.16
C SER A 94 -8.35 -18.52 0.94
N LEU A 95 -9.52 -18.28 1.52
CA LEU A 95 -10.30 -19.32 2.22
C LEU A 95 -10.78 -20.40 1.24
N VAL A 96 -11.31 -20.02 0.08
CA VAL A 96 -11.74 -20.98 -0.95
C VAL A 96 -10.56 -21.84 -1.40
N VAL A 97 -9.41 -21.23 -1.70
CA VAL A 97 -8.18 -21.96 -2.08
C VAL A 97 -7.72 -22.88 -0.95
N PHE A 98 -7.76 -22.42 0.30
CA PHE A 98 -7.41 -23.24 1.45
C PHE A 98 -8.29 -24.48 1.55
N PHE A 99 -9.60 -24.35 1.44
CA PHE A 99 -10.52 -25.49 1.46
C PHE A 99 -10.26 -26.48 0.33
N ILE A 100 -10.01 -25.97 -0.89
CA ILE A 100 -9.64 -26.82 -2.03
C ILE A 100 -8.34 -27.59 -1.74
N LEU A 101 -7.31 -26.93 -1.22
CA LEU A 101 -6.04 -27.57 -0.88
C LEU A 101 -6.19 -28.61 0.24
N VAL A 102 -7.00 -28.33 1.27
CA VAL A 102 -7.28 -29.28 2.36
C VAL A 102 -7.95 -30.55 1.82
N MET A 103 -8.87 -30.41 0.86
CA MET A 103 -9.57 -31.53 0.22
C MET A 103 -8.67 -32.32 -0.74
N LEU A 104 -7.72 -31.65 -1.38
CA LEU A 104 -6.73 -32.26 -2.28
C LEU A 104 -5.49 -32.78 -1.55
N MET A 105 -5.42 -32.70 -0.21
CA MET A 105 -4.24 -33.13 0.56
C MET A 105 -3.84 -34.58 0.31
N ASP A 106 -4.81 -35.47 0.09
CA ASP A 106 -4.57 -36.88 -0.25
C ASP A 106 -3.72 -37.05 -1.54
N ASN A 107 -3.71 -36.05 -2.43
CA ASN A 107 -2.99 -36.04 -3.71
C ASN A 107 -1.93 -34.93 -3.80
N ILE A 108 -1.67 -34.19 -2.71
CA ILE A 108 -0.85 -32.96 -2.75
C ILE A 108 0.64 -33.24 -2.75
N THR A 109 1.07 -34.39 -2.21
CA THR A 109 2.45 -34.86 -2.29
C THR A 109 2.92 -34.94 -3.75
N PHE A 110 2.03 -35.37 -4.65
CA PHE A 110 2.27 -35.38 -6.10
C PHE A 110 2.28 -33.97 -6.72
N LEU A 111 1.37 -33.07 -6.32
CA LEU A 111 1.34 -31.70 -6.85
C LEU A 111 2.53 -30.85 -6.40
N VAL A 112 2.98 -31.00 -5.16
CA VAL A 112 4.12 -30.25 -4.62
C VAL A 112 5.45 -30.80 -5.17
N SER A 113 5.58 -32.12 -5.34
CA SER A 113 6.73 -32.69 -6.03
C SER A 113 6.78 -32.23 -7.49
N LEU A 114 5.63 -32.15 -8.18
CA LEU A 114 5.55 -31.67 -9.57
C LEU A 114 5.88 -30.16 -9.72
N LEU A 115 5.38 -29.31 -8.82
CA LEU A 115 5.51 -27.84 -8.94
C LEU A 115 6.81 -27.28 -8.33
N PHE A 116 7.34 -27.90 -7.28
CA PHE A 116 8.46 -27.37 -6.52
C PHE A 116 9.65 -28.32 -6.41
N ASN A 117 9.52 -29.58 -6.87
CA ASN A 117 10.56 -30.61 -6.78
C ASN A 117 11.06 -30.85 -5.34
N ILE A 118 10.16 -30.70 -4.35
CA ILE A 118 10.42 -30.93 -2.92
C ILE A 118 9.73 -32.24 -2.53
N ASP A 119 10.49 -33.18 -1.99
CA ASP A 119 9.96 -34.47 -1.54
C ASP A 119 9.41 -34.34 -0.10
N LEU A 120 8.10 -34.11 0.01
CA LEU A 120 7.40 -33.96 1.29
C LEU A 120 6.89 -35.29 1.87
N THR A 121 7.32 -36.42 1.28
CA THR A 121 6.87 -37.76 1.65
C THR A 121 7.21 -38.14 3.09
N GLU A 122 8.29 -37.63 3.68
CA GLU A 122 8.63 -37.92 5.07
C GLU A 122 7.78 -37.14 6.09
N THR A 123 7.46 -35.88 5.79
CA THR A 123 6.70 -35.00 6.68
C THR A 123 5.19 -35.32 6.67
N MET A 124 4.67 -35.95 5.62
CA MET A 124 3.25 -36.32 5.50
C MET A 124 2.93 -37.78 5.88
N LYS A 125 3.92 -38.58 6.30
CA LYS A 125 3.72 -39.98 6.74
C LYS A 125 3.00 -40.09 8.10
N SER A 126 3.12 -39.09 8.97
CA SER A 126 2.46 -39.07 10.27
C SER A 126 1.19 -38.20 10.25
N PRO A 127 0.11 -38.59 10.95
CA PRO A 127 -1.11 -37.79 11.06
C PRO A 127 -0.86 -36.37 11.61
N ASP A 128 0.11 -36.23 12.52
CA ASP A 128 0.51 -34.95 13.11
C ASP A 128 1.23 -34.03 12.09
N GLY A 129 2.04 -34.61 11.20
CA GLY A 129 2.72 -33.86 10.13
C GLY A 129 1.75 -33.28 9.09
N VAL A 130 0.68 -34.01 8.75
CA VAL A 130 -0.38 -33.53 7.86
C VAL A 130 -1.14 -32.34 8.48
N ILE A 131 -1.43 -32.39 9.78
CA ILE A 131 -2.10 -31.31 10.50
C ILE A 131 -1.22 -30.05 10.52
N LYS A 132 0.07 -30.19 10.85
CA LYS A 132 1.03 -29.06 10.86
C LYS A 132 1.14 -28.40 9.49
N PHE A 133 1.20 -29.18 8.41
CA PHE A 133 1.25 -28.64 7.05
C PHE A 133 -0.02 -27.84 6.69
N LYS A 134 -1.21 -28.32 7.06
CA LYS A 134 -2.47 -27.57 6.87
C LYS A 134 -2.42 -26.21 7.58
N PHE A 135 -1.92 -26.17 8.81
CA PHE A 135 -1.77 -24.91 9.54
C PHE A 135 -0.78 -23.95 8.87
N ILE A 136 0.36 -24.45 8.38
CA ILE A 136 1.36 -23.63 7.68
C ILE A 136 0.78 -23.04 6.38
N VAL A 137 0.15 -23.86 5.55
CA VAL A 137 -0.48 -23.41 4.30
C VAL A 137 -1.60 -22.41 4.58
N GLY A 138 -2.43 -22.68 5.59
CA GLY A 138 -3.47 -21.75 6.04
C GLY A 138 -2.90 -20.40 6.49
N ALA A 139 -1.82 -20.41 7.27
CA ALA A 139 -1.15 -19.19 7.72
C ALA A 139 -0.59 -18.36 6.55
N ILE A 140 0.06 -19.02 5.57
CA ILE A 140 0.57 -18.36 4.36
C ILE A 140 -0.57 -17.74 3.54
N LEU A 141 -1.69 -18.44 3.36
CA LEU A 141 -2.84 -17.94 2.60
C LEU A 141 -3.55 -16.77 3.31
N LEU A 142 -3.60 -16.77 4.64
CA LEU A 142 -4.15 -15.65 5.41
C LEU A 142 -3.26 -14.40 5.33
N LEU A 143 -1.92 -14.57 5.28
CA LEU A 143 -0.98 -13.47 5.10
C LEU A 143 -1.18 -12.72 3.77
N LEU A 144 -1.74 -13.37 2.74
CA LEU A 144 -2.06 -12.71 1.45
C LEU A 144 -3.03 -11.53 1.61
N CYS A 145 -3.89 -11.53 2.63
CA CYS A 145 -4.79 -10.40 2.93
C CYS A 145 -4.04 -9.10 3.28
N LEU A 146 -2.78 -9.20 3.69
CA LEU A 146 -1.92 -8.03 3.98
C LEU A 146 -1.27 -7.43 2.72
N VAL A 147 -1.25 -8.17 1.60
CA VAL A 147 -0.60 -7.74 0.35
C VAL A 147 -1.13 -6.40 -0.17
N PRO A 148 -2.46 -6.13 -0.24
CA PRO A 148 -2.97 -4.83 -0.68
C PRO A 148 -2.48 -3.67 0.18
N LYS A 149 -2.41 -3.87 1.50
CA LYS A 149 -1.94 -2.86 2.45
C LYS A 149 -0.45 -2.59 2.28
N PHE A 150 0.35 -3.64 2.08
CA PHE A 150 1.78 -3.50 1.82
C PHE A 150 2.04 -2.81 0.48
N TRP A 151 1.31 -3.20 -0.57
CA TRP A 151 1.37 -2.57 -1.89
C TRP A 151 1.01 -1.08 -1.82
N LEU A 152 -0.07 -0.72 -1.11
CA LEU A 152 -0.50 0.67 -0.95
C LEU A 152 0.54 1.49 -0.19
N LYS A 153 1.07 0.97 0.93
CA LYS A 153 2.15 1.63 1.69
C LYS A 153 3.42 1.83 0.87
N ARG A 154 3.84 0.80 0.12
CA ARG A 154 5.03 0.88 -0.75
C ARG A 154 4.82 1.93 -1.86
N LYS A 155 3.63 1.97 -2.44
CA LYS A 155 3.26 2.95 -3.47
C LYS A 155 3.16 4.37 -2.89
N ALA A 156 2.58 4.55 -1.72
CA ALA A 156 2.55 5.80 -0.97
C ALA A 156 3.97 6.30 -0.68
N LYS A 157 4.87 5.44 -0.18
CA LYS A 157 6.27 5.80 0.07
C LYS A 157 7.03 6.20 -1.21
N LYS A 158 6.87 5.44 -2.30
CA LYS A 158 7.47 5.77 -3.60
C LYS A 158 6.91 7.09 -4.15
N ASN A 159 5.60 7.30 -4.04
CA ASN A 159 4.95 8.48 -4.54
C ASN A 159 5.24 9.72 -3.68
N LYS A 160 5.38 9.58 -2.36
CA LYS A 160 5.85 10.64 -1.45
C LYS A 160 7.25 11.10 -1.83
N PHE A 161 8.17 10.18 -2.12
CA PHE A 161 9.50 10.56 -2.61
C PHE A 161 9.44 11.31 -3.95
N SER A 162 8.66 10.81 -4.91
CA SER A 162 8.48 11.50 -6.19
C SER A 162 7.74 12.83 -6.06
N PHE A 163 6.82 12.94 -5.11
CA PHE A 163 6.15 14.20 -4.76
C PHE A 163 7.17 15.16 -4.14
N LEU A 164 8.02 14.74 -3.21
CA LEU A 164 9.01 15.65 -2.62
C LEU A 164 10.08 16.09 -3.62
N LYS A 165 10.48 15.20 -4.55
CA LYS A 165 11.51 15.47 -5.56
C LYS A 165 11.18 16.66 -6.47
N ASP A 166 9.91 16.88 -6.78
CA ASP A 166 9.51 17.92 -7.74
C ASP A 166 9.21 19.27 -7.05
N LEU A 167 9.23 19.34 -5.71
CA LEU A 167 8.97 20.57 -4.93
C LEU A 167 10.03 21.67 -5.13
N PRO A 168 11.36 21.38 -5.19
CA PRO A 168 12.35 22.41 -5.53
C PRO A 168 12.08 23.09 -6.87
N ILE A 169 11.67 22.30 -7.88
CA ILE A 169 11.37 22.81 -9.22
C ILE A 169 10.14 23.72 -9.18
N LEU A 170 9.12 23.32 -8.42
CA LEU A 170 7.91 24.11 -8.19
C LEU A 170 8.22 25.44 -7.49
N GLN A 171 9.10 25.42 -6.49
CA GLN A 171 9.53 26.62 -5.77
C GLN A 171 10.37 27.56 -6.64
N LEU A 172 11.30 27.00 -7.44
CA LEU A 172 12.06 27.76 -8.42
C LEU A 172 11.14 28.47 -9.42
N PHE A 173 10.10 27.77 -9.90
CA PHE A 173 9.10 28.38 -10.78
C PHE A 173 8.36 29.55 -10.12
N ILE A 174 8.01 29.43 -8.83
CA ILE A 174 7.41 30.52 -8.04
C ILE A 174 8.37 31.72 -7.94
N ILE A 175 9.63 31.48 -7.55
CA ILE A 175 10.67 32.53 -7.43
C ILE A 175 10.84 33.28 -8.76
N LEU A 176 10.94 32.56 -9.88
CA LEU A 176 11.11 33.15 -11.20
C LEU A 176 9.92 34.04 -11.62
N MET A 177 8.69 33.62 -11.33
CA MET A 177 7.50 34.44 -11.61
C MET A 177 7.46 35.69 -10.72
N LEU A 178 7.80 35.56 -9.44
CA LEU A 178 7.83 36.69 -8.51
C LEU A 178 8.93 37.70 -8.87
N ARG A 179 10.11 37.24 -9.28
CA ARG A 179 11.19 38.09 -9.86
C ARG A 179 10.73 38.80 -11.13
N SER A 180 9.91 38.15 -11.93
CA SER A 180 9.28 38.72 -13.14
C SER A 180 8.11 39.68 -12.82
N LYS A 181 8.02 40.17 -11.58
CA LYS A 181 6.98 41.10 -11.08
C LYS A 181 5.54 40.60 -11.22
N ARG A 182 5.33 39.29 -11.38
CA ARG A 182 3.98 38.70 -11.42
C ARG A 182 3.31 38.82 -10.03
N PRO A 183 2.00 39.11 -9.97
CA PRO A 183 1.24 39.08 -8.72
C PRO A 183 0.96 37.64 -8.28
N ILE A 184 0.73 37.44 -6.98
CA ILE A 184 0.46 36.10 -6.42
C ILE A 184 -0.74 35.41 -7.07
N ASN A 185 -1.78 36.18 -7.42
CA ASN A 185 -2.92 35.65 -8.14
C ASN A 185 -2.51 34.96 -9.46
N GLU A 186 -1.60 35.58 -10.24
CA GLU A 186 -1.08 34.99 -11.48
C GLU A 186 -0.15 33.80 -11.22
N VAL A 187 0.63 33.84 -10.13
CA VAL A 187 1.46 32.72 -9.69
C VAL A 187 0.59 31.49 -9.40
N LEU A 188 -0.43 31.64 -8.56
CA LEU A 188 -1.35 30.56 -8.20
C LEU A 188 -2.15 30.07 -9.41
N TYR A 189 -2.61 30.98 -10.27
CA TYR A 189 -3.29 30.63 -11.52
C TYR A 189 -2.40 29.80 -12.45
N SER A 190 -1.14 30.22 -12.62
CA SER A 190 -0.17 29.49 -13.46
C SER A 190 0.08 28.09 -12.91
N LEU A 191 0.25 27.95 -11.60
CA LEU A 191 0.41 26.65 -10.94
C LEU A 191 -0.83 25.74 -11.10
N ALA A 192 -2.03 26.32 -11.14
CA ALA A 192 -3.28 25.61 -11.40
C ALA A 192 -3.44 25.15 -12.87
N LYS A 193 -2.76 25.81 -13.81
CA LYS A 193 -2.84 25.48 -15.25
C LYS A 193 -1.70 24.58 -15.73
N THR A 194 -0.52 24.68 -15.14
CA THR A 194 0.63 23.87 -15.51
C THR A 194 0.34 22.38 -15.29
N LYS A 195 0.68 21.54 -16.29
CA LYS A 195 0.52 20.08 -16.23
C LYS A 195 1.56 19.45 -15.29
N THR A 196 1.45 19.73 -14.00
CA THR A 196 2.25 19.10 -12.94
C THR A 196 1.41 18.11 -12.15
N ARG A 197 2.09 17.31 -11.32
CA ARG A 197 1.43 16.45 -10.32
C ARG A 197 0.59 17.24 -9.31
N TYR A 198 0.94 18.50 -9.07
CA TYR A 198 0.28 19.39 -8.11
C TYR A 198 -0.90 20.16 -8.70
N LYS A 199 -1.13 20.05 -10.01
CA LYS A 199 -2.16 20.81 -10.72
C LYS A 199 -3.51 20.78 -9.98
N SER A 200 -3.97 19.61 -9.57
CA SER A 200 -5.28 19.48 -8.90
C SER A 200 -5.33 20.18 -7.55
N ILE A 201 -4.21 20.19 -6.81
CA ILE A 201 -4.10 20.88 -5.52
C ILE A 201 -4.22 22.39 -5.75
N PHE A 202 -3.42 22.92 -6.68
CA PHE A 202 -3.48 24.34 -7.01
C PHE A 202 -4.78 24.76 -7.68
N GLU A 203 -5.43 23.90 -8.47
CA GLU A 203 -6.71 24.21 -9.09
C GLU A 203 -7.83 24.36 -8.07
N VAL A 204 -7.88 23.47 -7.06
CA VAL A 204 -8.84 23.59 -5.95
C VAL A 204 -8.47 24.80 -5.08
N GLY A 205 -7.21 24.91 -4.67
CA GLY A 205 -6.74 26.01 -3.83
C GLY A 205 -6.95 27.38 -4.49
N TYR A 206 -6.71 27.50 -5.79
CA TYR A 206 -6.96 28.72 -6.56
C TYR A 206 -8.44 29.09 -6.62
N ARG A 207 -9.33 28.12 -6.87
CA ARG A 207 -10.79 28.37 -6.85
C ARG A 207 -11.26 28.88 -5.48
N ILE A 208 -10.73 28.31 -4.40
CA ILE A 208 -11.04 28.77 -3.05
C ILE A 208 -10.45 30.16 -2.82
N TYR A 209 -9.18 30.39 -3.19
CA TYR A 209 -8.46 31.65 -3.04
C TYR A 209 -9.17 32.84 -3.70
N VAL A 210 -9.73 32.64 -4.91
CA VAL A 210 -10.48 33.68 -5.63
C VAL A 210 -11.74 34.10 -4.85
N ARG A 211 -12.35 33.19 -4.10
CA ARG A 211 -13.52 33.45 -3.25
C ARG A 211 -13.12 34.03 -1.89
N ASP A 212 -12.15 33.41 -1.24
CA ASP A 212 -11.60 33.79 0.05
C ASP A 212 -10.09 33.48 0.08
N LYS A 213 -9.28 34.54 0.17
CA LYS A 213 -7.82 34.44 0.14
C LYS A 213 -7.26 33.63 1.31
N LYS A 214 -7.79 33.84 2.53
CA LYS A 214 -7.31 33.17 3.75
C LYS A 214 -7.65 31.68 3.71
N GLU A 215 -8.89 31.37 3.34
CA GLU A 215 -9.36 29.99 3.15
C GLU A 215 -8.54 29.24 2.09
N GLY A 216 -8.22 29.93 0.98
CA GLY A 216 -7.43 29.36 -0.12
C GLY A 216 -6.01 29.01 0.28
N PHE A 217 -5.34 29.91 1.01
CA PHE A 217 -4.00 29.63 1.54
C PHE A 217 -4.02 28.54 2.61
N ARG A 218 -5.00 28.54 3.52
CA ARG A 218 -5.17 27.45 4.50
C ARG A 218 -5.29 26.08 3.83
N TYR A 219 -6.12 25.98 2.78
CA TYR A 219 -6.24 24.73 2.02
C TYR A 219 -4.90 24.29 1.38
N LEU A 220 -4.15 25.24 0.83
CA LEU A 220 -2.83 24.95 0.25
C LEU A 220 -1.83 24.50 1.33
N GLU A 221 -1.79 25.16 2.49
CA GLU A 221 -0.94 24.77 3.61
C GLU A 221 -1.27 23.36 4.10
N GLU A 222 -2.55 23.05 4.30
CA GLU A 222 -3.02 21.71 4.68
C GLU A 222 -2.66 20.65 3.62
N SER A 223 -2.76 21.01 2.33
CA SER A 223 -2.42 20.11 1.22
C SER A 223 -0.93 19.78 1.13
N PHE A 224 -0.07 20.68 1.63
CA PHE A 224 1.39 20.50 1.71
C PHE A 224 1.86 20.21 3.14
N ALA A 225 0.95 19.90 4.07
CA ALA A 225 1.26 19.65 5.46
C ALA A 225 2.27 18.49 5.62
N GLY A 226 3.27 18.70 6.48
CA GLY A 226 4.36 17.74 6.68
C GLY A 226 5.39 17.72 5.55
N THR A 227 5.39 18.72 4.67
CA THR A 227 6.46 19.00 3.70
C THR A 227 7.07 20.36 3.98
N LYS A 228 8.35 20.54 3.61
CA LYS A 228 9.05 21.84 3.67
C LYS A 228 8.50 22.89 2.68
N PHE A 229 7.63 22.47 1.76
CA PHE A 229 6.94 23.38 0.84
C PHE A 229 5.74 24.08 1.48
N MET A 230 5.27 23.62 2.65
CA MET A 230 4.29 24.35 3.45
C MET A 230 4.79 25.75 3.79
N ASP A 231 6.08 25.88 4.09
CA ASP A 231 6.70 27.17 4.42
C ASP A 231 6.73 28.11 3.20
N THR A 232 6.86 27.57 1.98
CA THR A 232 6.67 28.35 0.74
C THR A 232 5.25 28.92 0.64
N ILE A 233 4.22 28.15 1.00
CA ILE A 233 2.83 28.63 0.97
C ILE A 233 2.61 29.71 2.02
N ARG A 234 3.19 29.57 3.22
CA ARG A 234 3.12 30.60 4.27
C ARG A 234 3.81 31.90 3.84
N ILE A 235 5.01 31.81 3.27
CA ILE A 235 5.70 33.00 2.73
C ILE A 235 4.85 33.67 1.63
N LEU A 236 4.15 32.90 0.80
CA LEU A 236 3.23 33.45 -0.20
C LEU A 236 1.98 34.09 0.41
N SER A 237 1.48 33.61 1.55
CA SER A 237 0.29 34.19 2.19
C SER A 237 0.60 35.56 2.81
N GLU A 238 1.81 35.71 3.34
CA GLU A 238 2.33 36.92 3.99
C GLU A 238 3.06 37.86 3.02
N PHE A 239 3.15 37.51 1.73
CA PHE A 239 4.00 38.22 0.75
C PHE A 239 3.63 39.70 0.53
N ASN A 240 2.41 40.10 0.88
CA ASN A 240 1.98 41.51 0.79
C ASN A 240 2.38 42.33 2.03
N GLU A 241 2.83 41.68 3.10
CA GLU A 241 3.21 42.30 4.37
C GLU A 241 4.70 42.66 4.42
N TYR A 242 5.51 42.07 3.54
CA TYR A 242 6.95 42.28 3.43
C TYR A 242 7.35 42.91 2.10
N SER A 243 8.59 43.38 1.99
CA SER A 243 9.13 43.80 0.70
C SER A 243 9.23 42.59 -0.24
N ARG A 244 9.05 42.81 -1.55
CA ARG A 244 9.09 41.74 -2.54
C ARG A 244 10.46 41.04 -2.54
N GLU A 245 11.52 41.83 -2.43
CA GLU A 245 12.90 41.36 -2.33
C GLU A 245 13.10 40.46 -1.11
N ASP A 246 12.61 40.85 0.07
CA ASP A 246 12.72 40.04 1.30
C ASP A 246 11.92 38.73 1.18
N GLY A 247 10.73 38.79 0.58
CA GLY A 247 9.91 37.62 0.30
C GLY A 247 10.59 36.65 -0.67
N ILE A 248 11.23 37.17 -1.73
CA ILE A 248 12.01 36.35 -2.68
C ILE A 248 13.23 35.72 -1.99
N GLN A 249 13.96 36.49 -1.18
CA GLN A 249 15.12 35.97 -0.44
C GLN A 249 14.71 34.87 0.54
N SER A 250 13.59 35.04 1.23
CA SER A 250 13.03 34.01 2.13
C SER A 250 12.64 32.74 1.36
N LEU A 251 12.07 32.87 0.16
CA LEU A 251 11.78 31.74 -0.72
C LEU A 251 13.06 31.05 -1.22
N GLU A 252 14.14 31.78 -1.49
CA GLU A 252 15.41 31.20 -1.92
C GLU A 252 16.08 30.42 -0.79
N ASN A 253 16.06 30.95 0.44
CA ASN A 253 16.54 30.25 1.62
C ASN A 253 15.73 28.97 1.86
N ASN A 254 14.39 29.04 1.80
CA ASN A 254 13.56 27.85 1.95
C ASN A 254 13.81 26.83 0.81
N MET A 255 14.15 27.28 -0.40
CA MET A 255 14.46 26.38 -1.52
C MET A 255 15.69 25.52 -1.21
N GLN A 256 16.72 26.09 -0.57
CA GLN A 256 17.88 25.33 -0.12
C GLN A 256 17.48 24.25 0.90
N GLU A 257 16.61 24.58 1.85
CA GLU A 257 16.09 23.59 2.82
C GLU A 257 15.30 22.46 2.15
N ILE A 258 14.46 22.77 1.14
CA ILE A 258 13.73 21.74 0.39
C ILE A 258 14.70 20.83 -0.38
N ILE A 259 15.74 21.41 -0.99
CA ILE A 259 16.77 20.65 -1.72
C ILE A 259 17.53 19.72 -0.77
N GLU A 260 17.97 20.23 0.39
CA GLU A 260 18.68 19.44 1.39
C GLU A 260 17.81 18.31 1.92
N HIS A 261 16.55 18.59 2.27
CA HIS A 261 15.61 17.57 2.71
C HIS A 261 15.38 16.49 1.65
N THR A 262 15.24 16.89 0.39
CA THR A 262 15.05 15.97 -0.75
C THR A 262 16.29 15.09 -0.98
N ASN A 263 17.49 15.67 -0.88
CA ASN A 263 18.76 14.96 -1.02
C ASN A 263 18.98 13.97 0.12
N ASN A 264 18.65 14.34 1.36
CA ASN A 264 18.71 13.46 2.52
C ASN A 264 17.75 12.26 2.38
N LEU A 265 16.55 12.48 1.85
CA LEU A 265 15.62 11.40 1.54
C LEU A 265 16.13 10.47 0.43
N LYS A 266 16.80 11.02 -0.59
CA LYS A 266 17.44 10.23 -1.65
C LYS A 266 18.54 9.35 -1.06
N ARG A 267 19.43 9.94 -0.25
CA ARG A 267 20.53 9.24 0.43
C ARG A 267 20.03 8.14 1.37
N SER A 268 18.98 8.39 2.16
CA SER A 268 18.34 7.38 3.02
C SER A 268 17.77 6.21 2.22
N LYS A 269 17.15 6.48 1.06
CA LYS A 269 16.64 5.43 0.18
C LYS A 269 17.77 4.59 -0.40
N ASP A 270 18.84 5.23 -0.86
CA ASP A 270 20.02 4.55 -1.41
C ASP A 270 20.71 3.69 -0.35
N LEU A 271 20.87 4.21 0.87
CA LEU A 271 21.31 3.44 2.04
C LEU A 271 20.40 2.24 2.32
N SER A 272 19.07 2.41 2.30
CA SER A 272 18.15 1.29 2.52
C SER A 272 18.28 0.21 1.44
N ASN A 273 18.43 0.61 0.17
CA ASN A 273 18.62 -0.34 -0.93
C ASN A 273 19.94 -1.10 -0.79
N LEU A 274 20.99 -0.40 -0.34
CA LEU A 274 22.30 -0.98 -0.07
C LEU A 274 22.22 -1.98 1.10
N VAL A 275 21.53 -1.64 2.19
CA VAL A 275 21.25 -2.57 3.29
C VAL A 275 20.41 -3.76 2.84
N TYR A 276 19.37 -3.59 2.01
CA TYR A 276 18.60 -4.70 1.45
C TYR A 276 19.46 -5.61 0.56
N SER A 277 20.35 -5.03 -0.24
CA SER A 277 21.30 -5.78 -1.06
C SER A 277 22.31 -6.55 -0.22
N GLN A 278 22.79 -5.97 0.88
CA GLN A 278 23.68 -6.67 1.81
C GLN A 278 22.93 -7.74 2.61
N ALA A 279 21.71 -7.46 3.07
CA ALA A 279 20.88 -8.43 3.77
C ALA A 279 20.52 -9.63 2.88
N SER A 280 20.28 -9.43 1.57
CA SER A 280 20.05 -10.57 0.66
C SER A 280 21.28 -11.44 0.47
N LEU A 281 22.49 -10.88 0.60
CA LEU A 281 23.73 -11.65 0.62
C LEU A 281 23.87 -12.45 1.93
N PHE A 282 23.31 -11.99 3.06
CA PHE A 282 23.33 -12.68 4.35
C PHE A 282 22.35 -13.86 4.45
N ILE A 283 21.23 -13.86 3.71
CA ILE A 283 20.22 -14.93 3.76
C ILE A 283 20.81 -16.32 3.43
N PRO A 284 21.63 -16.50 2.38
CA PRO A 284 22.35 -17.74 2.12
C PRO A 284 23.25 -18.20 3.27
N PHE A 285 23.98 -17.27 3.91
CA PHE A 285 24.86 -17.61 5.04
C PHE A 285 24.07 -18.02 6.29
N LEU A 286 22.96 -17.34 6.58
CA LEU A 286 22.03 -17.74 7.64
C LEU A 286 21.47 -19.15 7.39
N ALA A 287 21.14 -19.48 6.14
CA ALA A 287 20.69 -20.81 5.77
C ALA A 287 21.77 -21.88 5.98
N VAL A 288 23.03 -21.58 5.63
CA VAL A 288 24.18 -22.48 5.85
C VAL A 288 24.47 -22.66 7.35
N ILE A 289 24.40 -21.59 8.14
CA ILE A 289 24.58 -21.66 9.60
C ILE A 289 23.46 -22.50 10.24
N LEU A 290 22.20 -22.29 9.83
CA LEU A 290 21.08 -23.11 10.31
C LEU A 290 21.24 -24.58 9.92
N LEU A 291 21.63 -24.86 8.68
CA LEU A 291 21.89 -26.22 8.20
C LEU A 291 23.04 -26.88 8.97
N GLY A 292 24.09 -26.12 9.29
CA GLY A 292 25.23 -26.59 10.10
C GLY A 292 24.89 -26.82 11.58
N LEU A 293 23.84 -26.18 12.10
CA LEU A 293 23.35 -26.38 13.46
C LEU A 293 22.43 -27.60 13.60
N ILE A 294 21.87 -28.12 12.50
CA ILE A 294 21.01 -29.32 12.53
C ILE A 294 21.76 -30.55 13.09
N PRO A 295 22.98 -30.90 12.64
CA PRO A 295 23.74 -32.00 13.23
C PRO A 295 24.02 -31.84 14.73
N ILE A 296 24.26 -30.61 15.18
CA ILE A 296 24.55 -30.30 16.59
C ILE A 296 23.28 -30.47 17.43
N ALA A 297 22.13 -30.01 16.93
CA ALA A 297 20.84 -30.22 17.56
C ALA A 297 20.46 -31.70 17.61
N MET A 298 20.71 -32.46 16.54
CA MET A 298 20.46 -33.91 16.48
C MET A 298 21.39 -34.68 17.43
N TYR A 299 22.65 -34.30 17.52
CA TYR A 299 23.60 -34.88 18.48
C TYR A 299 23.19 -34.56 19.93
N GLY A 300 22.79 -33.32 20.20
CA GLY A 300 22.24 -32.90 21.50
C GLY A 300 20.99 -33.68 21.90
N SER A 301 20.06 -33.92 20.97
CA SER A 301 18.90 -34.78 21.23
C SER A 301 19.29 -36.24 21.45
N SER A 302 20.25 -36.78 20.71
CA SER A 302 20.70 -38.17 20.92
C SER A 302 21.42 -38.38 22.26
N LEU A 303 22.03 -37.34 22.83
CA LEU A 303 22.60 -37.37 24.19
C LEU A 303 21.53 -37.34 25.27
N LEU A 304 20.37 -36.74 24.99
CA LEU A 304 19.20 -36.70 25.88
C LEU A 304 18.34 -37.99 25.78
N ASP A 305 18.31 -38.62 24.60
CA ASP A 305 17.58 -39.86 24.33
C ASP A 305 18.40 -41.14 24.57
N SER A 306 19.70 -41.03 24.84
CA SER A 306 20.52 -42.17 25.23
C SER A 306 20.06 -42.65 26.62
N PRO A 307 19.50 -43.88 26.75
CA PRO A 307 19.21 -44.42 28.07
C PRO A 307 20.53 -44.50 28.82
N ALA A 308 20.53 -44.06 30.08
CA ALA A 308 21.62 -44.36 31.00
C ALA A 308 21.92 -45.86 30.89
N GLY A 309 23.03 -46.18 30.22
CA GLY A 309 23.55 -47.53 30.09
C GLY A 309 24.01 -48.05 31.46
N PRO A 310 24.11 -49.37 31.59
CA PRO A 310 23.83 -50.18 32.78
C PRO A 310 24.54 -49.80 34.08
#